data_AF-A0A368FF23-F1
#
_entry.id   AF-A0A368FF23-F1
#
_cell.length_a   1.000
_cell.length_b   1.000
_cell.length_c   1.000
_cell.angle_alpha   90.00
_cell.angle_beta   90.00
_cell.angle_gamma   90.00
#
_symmetry.space_group_name_H-M   'P 1'
#
loop_
_entity.id
_entity.type
_entity.pdbx_description
1 polymer ?
#
loop_
_entity_poly.entity_id
_entity_poly.type
_entity_poly.pdbx_seq_one_letter_code
_entity_poly.pdbx_strand_id
1 'polypeptide(L)'
;MKMKKYPAINVCGEFCTEKWPNVHSKRIYTLFVLAIQFVIPFTIMTICYQAVFSFLRRRAKSRLTSIAQQANLLYVVAATAGGDTQQHKEQLTHLIEQKRRVLQQRRRVTLILVSMVVIFGITSLPHNIVSTLMEFTDSQDLLAYNGNDYTYLLNLITHLYVSSIPV
;
A
#
# COMPACT_ATOMS: atom_id res chain seq x y z
N MET A 1 -14.62 19.79 -24.15
CA MET A 1 -13.43 19.36 -24.93
C MET A 1 -13.39 20.08 -26.28
N LYS A 2 -12.24 20.61 -26.71
CA LYS A 2 -12.06 21.12 -28.08
C LYS A 2 -10.77 20.58 -28.69
N MET A 3 -10.84 20.26 -29.97
CA MET A 3 -9.70 19.81 -30.78
C MET A 3 -8.78 21.02 -31.04
N LYS A 4 -7.50 20.90 -30.70
CA LYS A 4 -6.47 21.92 -30.97
C LYS A 4 -5.32 21.31 -31.77
N LYS A 5 -4.84 22.04 -32.76
CA LYS A 5 -3.60 21.75 -33.50
C LYS A 5 -2.46 22.54 -32.86
N TYR A 6 -1.31 21.90 -32.67
CA TYR A 6 -0.10 22.52 -32.13
C TYR A 6 1.00 22.61 -33.20
N PRO A 7 0.86 23.56 -34.15
CA PRO A 7 1.80 23.67 -35.27
C PRO A 7 3.22 24.08 -34.82
N ALA A 8 3.37 24.67 -33.63
CA ALA A 8 4.66 25.09 -33.08
C ALA A 8 5.58 23.92 -32.68
N ILE A 9 5.06 22.70 -32.55
CA ILE A 9 5.77 21.54 -31.99
C ILE A 9 6.04 20.46 -33.08
N ASN A 10 5.75 20.74 -34.37
CA ASN A 10 5.91 19.79 -35.48
C ASN A 10 5.22 18.42 -35.29
N VAL A 11 4.17 18.35 -34.47
CA VAL A 11 3.42 17.10 -34.25
C VAL A 11 2.16 17.10 -35.14
N CYS A 12 2.02 16.09 -35.99
CA CYS A 12 0.83 15.92 -36.85
C CYS A 12 -0.28 15.20 -36.05
N GLY A 13 -1.37 15.91 -35.76
CA GLY A 13 -2.53 15.34 -35.07
C GLY A 13 -3.47 16.42 -34.50
N GLU A 14 -4.76 16.08 -34.35
CA GLU A 14 -5.71 16.88 -33.58
C GLU A 14 -5.75 16.36 -32.15
N PHE A 15 -5.33 17.18 -31.19
CA PHE A 15 -5.31 16.79 -29.79
C PHE A 15 -6.56 17.31 -29.09
N CYS A 16 -7.25 16.42 -28.38
CA CYS A 16 -8.40 16.79 -27.59
C CYS A 16 -7.92 17.40 -26.27
N THR A 17 -8.12 18.71 -26.12
CA THR A 17 -7.62 19.45 -24.95
C THR A 17 -8.78 19.98 -24.12
N GLU A 18 -8.61 19.97 -22.81
CA GLU A 18 -9.60 20.49 -21.88
C GLU A 18 -9.43 21.99 -21.72
N LYS A 19 -10.46 22.76 -22.09
CA LYS A 19 -10.45 24.22 -22.01
C LYS A 19 -11.00 24.66 -20.65
N TRP A 20 -10.11 25.08 -19.77
CA TRP A 20 -10.47 25.61 -18.46
C TRP A 20 -10.65 27.14 -18.52
N PRO A 21 -11.75 27.69 -17.98
CA PRO A 21 -12.00 29.14 -17.99
C PRO A 21 -11.05 29.89 -17.04
N ASN A 22 -10.55 29.23 -15.99
CA ASN A 22 -9.63 29.81 -15.02
C ASN A 22 -8.65 28.76 -14.50
N VAL A 23 -7.39 29.15 -14.26
CA VAL A 23 -6.34 28.23 -13.75
C VAL A 23 -6.68 27.68 -12.37
N HIS A 24 -7.37 28.49 -11.55
CA HIS A 24 -7.80 28.09 -10.21
C HIS A 24 -8.82 26.94 -10.25
N SER A 25 -9.79 26.99 -11.16
CA SER A 25 -10.79 25.95 -11.34
C SER A 25 -10.18 24.62 -11.79
N LYS A 26 -9.18 24.69 -12.68
CA LYS A 26 -8.43 23.52 -13.13
C LYS A 26 -7.70 22.83 -11.98
N ARG A 27 -6.95 23.59 -11.17
CA ARG A 27 -6.23 23.06 -9.99
C ARG A 27 -7.16 22.44 -8.96
N ILE A 28 -8.29 23.08 -8.65
CA ILE A 28 -9.28 22.53 -7.70
C ILE A 28 -9.84 21.20 -8.22
N TYR A 29 -10.19 21.12 -9.50
CA TYR A 29 -10.68 19.90 -10.11
C TYR A 29 -9.64 18.78 -10.05
N THR A 30 -8.37 19.06 -10.38
CA THR A 30 -7.28 18.09 -10.29
C THR A 30 -7.05 17.61 -8.86
N LEU A 31 -7.06 18.51 -7.87
CA LEU A 31 -6.96 18.14 -6.44
C LEU A 31 -8.15 17.30 -5.97
N PHE A 32 -9.35 17.61 -6.44
CA PHE A 32 -10.56 16.86 -6.10
C PHE A 32 -10.52 15.44 -6.68
N VAL A 33 -10.12 15.31 -7.95
CA VAL A 33 -9.93 14.01 -8.61
C VAL A 33 -8.86 13.20 -7.90
N LEU A 34 -7.72 13.81 -7.52
CA LEU A 34 -6.69 13.19 -6.70
C LEU A 34 -7.24 12.68 -5.36
N ALA A 35 -8.04 13.49 -4.67
CA ALA A 35 -8.61 13.11 -3.38
C ALA A 35 -9.51 11.87 -3.53
N ILE A 36 -10.38 11.86 -4.54
CA ILE A 36 -11.31 10.74 -4.78
C ILE A 36 -10.58 9.49 -5.27
N GLN A 37 -9.59 9.63 -6.14
CA GLN A 37 -8.92 8.48 -6.76
C GLN A 37 -7.77 7.92 -5.93
N PHE A 38 -7.23 8.69 -4.98
CA PHE A 38 -6.09 8.26 -4.17
C PHE A 38 -6.35 8.35 -2.67
N VAL A 39 -6.70 9.53 -2.15
CA VAL A 39 -6.78 9.75 -0.70
C VAL A 39 -7.91 8.93 -0.08
N ILE A 40 -9.11 8.99 -0.66
CA ILE A 40 -10.27 8.22 -0.19
C ILE A 40 -10.03 6.71 -0.26
N PRO A 41 -9.65 6.11 -1.40
CA PRO A 41 -9.41 4.67 -1.46
C PRO A 41 -8.25 4.24 -0.55
N PHE A 42 -7.17 5.02 -0.46
CA PHE A 42 -6.06 4.70 0.45
C PHE A 42 -6.48 4.70 1.92
N THR A 43 -7.26 5.70 2.34
CA THR A 43 -7.73 5.80 3.73
C THR A 43 -8.70 4.67 4.06
N ILE A 44 -9.65 4.37 3.16
CA ILE A 44 -10.58 3.23 3.33
C ILE A 44 -9.80 1.92 3.43
N MET A 45 -8.89 1.66 2.50
CA MET A 45 -8.06 0.45 2.52
C MET A 45 -7.25 0.35 3.81
N THR A 46 -6.65 1.44 4.26
CA THR A 46 -5.88 1.48 5.51
C THR A 46 -6.75 1.13 6.71
N ILE A 47 -7.94 1.72 6.84
CA ILE A 47 -8.85 1.46 7.95
C ILE A 47 -9.31 -0.02 7.93
N CYS A 48 -9.73 -0.51 6.76
CA CYS A 48 -10.14 -1.90 6.58
C CYS A 48 -9.01 -2.88 6.96
N TYR A 49 -7.79 -2.65 6.47
CA TYR A 49 -6.65 -3.50 6.80
C TYR A 49 -6.23 -3.40 8.26
N GLN A 50 -6.30 -2.22 8.87
CA GLN A 50 -6.05 -2.06 10.30
C GLN A 50 -7.06 -2.84 11.14
N ALA A 51 -8.33 -2.84 10.77
CA ALA A 51 -9.37 -3.63 11.45
C ALA A 51 -9.13 -5.13 11.30
N VAL A 52 -8.89 -5.62 10.08
CA VAL A 52 -8.59 -7.04 9.79
C VAL A 52 -7.31 -7.48 10.50
N PHE A 53 -6.26 -6.67 10.44
CA PHE A 53 -5.00 -6.92 11.13
C PHE A 53 -5.19 -6.98 12.64
N SER A 54 -5.95 -6.05 13.20
CA SER A 54 -6.26 -6.03 14.64
C SER A 54 -7.04 -7.27 15.06
N PHE A 55 -8.02 -7.70 14.25
CA PHE A 55 -8.78 -8.92 14.49
C PHE A 55 -7.88 -10.17 14.46
N LEU A 56 -7.06 -10.33 13.40
CA LEU A 56 -6.11 -11.43 13.27
C LEU A 56 -5.08 -11.44 14.42
N ARG A 57 -4.62 -10.26 14.83
CA ARG A 57 -3.68 -10.09 15.94
C ARG A 57 -4.31 -10.42 17.29
N ARG A 58 -5.57 -10.05 17.51
CA ARG A 58 -6.33 -10.44 18.73
C ARG A 58 -6.48 -11.96 18.81
N ARG A 59 -6.87 -12.61 17.71
CA ARG A 59 -7.00 -14.08 17.64
C ARG A 59 -5.66 -14.79 17.88
N ALA A 60 -4.58 -14.28 17.28
CA ALA A 60 -3.23 -14.83 17.49
C ALA A 60 -2.74 -14.60 18.94
N LYS A 61 -3.01 -13.43 19.53
CA LYS A 61 -2.66 -13.13 20.92
C LYS A 61 -3.39 -14.06 21.88
N SER A 62 -4.70 -14.27 21.70
CA SER A 62 -5.49 -15.20 22.52
C SER A 62 -4.91 -16.62 22.49
N ARG A 63 -4.59 -17.15 21.29
CA ARG A 63 -3.94 -18.47 21.16
C ARG A 63 -2.55 -18.53 21.78
N LEU A 64 -1.78 -17.45 21.70
CA LEU A 64 -0.46 -17.39 22.31
C LEU A 64 -0.55 -17.37 23.85
N THR A 65 -1.55 -16.67 24.40
CA THR A 65 -1.81 -16.65 25.85
C THR A 65 -2.22 -18.03 26.37
N SER A 66 -3.08 -18.77 25.65
CA SER A 66 -3.45 -20.13 26.06
C SER A 66 -2.26 -21.10 26.06
N ILE A 67 -1.38 -21.00 25.06
CA ILE A 67 -0.13 -21.79 25.03
C ILE A 67 0.79 -21.41 26.19
N ALA A 68 0.96 -20.12 26.47
CA ALA A 68 1.78 -19.66 27.60
C ALA A 68 1.23 -20.16 28.95
N GLN A 69 -0.10 -20.18 29.10
CA GLN A 69 -0.75 -20.69 30.31
C GLN A 69 -0.53 -22.20 30.49
N GLN A 70 -0.61 -22.98 29.40
CA GLN A 70 -0.26 -24.41 29.44
C GLN A 70 1.21 -24.63 29.84
N ALA A 71 2.15 -23.80 29.34
CA ALA A 71 3.56 -23.90 29.72
C ALA A 71 3.79 -23.56 31.21
N ASN A 72 3.11 -22.53 31.73
CA ASN A 72 3.22 -22.15 33.14
C ASN A 72 2.67 -23.26 34.07
N LEU A 73 1.52 -23.85 33.74
CA LEU A 73 0.95 -24.95 34.53
C LEU A 73 1.89 -26.17 34.53
N LEU A 74 2.44 -26.50 33.37
CA LEU A 74 3.39 -27.59 33.19
C LEU A 74 4.66 -27.40 34.05
N TYR A 75 5.19 -26.17 34.11
CA TYR A 75 6.30 -25.81 34.98
C TYR A 75 5.96 -25.98 36.48
N VAL A 76 4.77 -25.55 36.91
CA VAL A 76 4.32 -25.70 38.30
C VAL A 76 4.18 -27.17 38.69
N VAL A 77 3.57 -28.00 37.83
CA VAL A 77 3.43 -29.45 38.06
C VAL A 77 4.80 -30.11 38.20
N ALA A 78 5.76 -29.73 37.37
CA ALA A 78 7.12 -30.24 37.46
C ALA A 78 7.81 -29.86 38.78
N ALA A 79 7.58 -28.63 39.28
CA ALA A 79 8.14 -28.17 40.54
C ALA A 79 7.50 -28.87 41.77
N THR A 80 6.23 -29.26 41.71
CA THR A 80 5.51 -29.84 42.87
C THR A 80 5.45 -31.37 42.88
N ALA A 81 5.46 -32.04 41.73
CA ALA A 81 5.19 -33.48 41.65
C ALA A 81 6.45 -34.36 41.61
N GLY A 82 7.66 -33.79 41.48
CA GLY A 82 8.90 -34.57 41.36
C GLY A 82 8.89 -35.58 40.19
N GLY A 83 8.00 -35.37 39.22
CA GLY A 83 7.71 -36.29 38.12
C GLY A 83 8.76 -36.30 37.02
N ASP A 84 8.85 -37.44 36.35
CA ASP A 84 9.86 -37.81 35.35
C ASP A 84 10.17 -36.69 34.33
N THR A 85 11.44 -36.25 34.30
CA THR A 85 11.92 -35.08 33.53
C THR A 85 11.73 -35.25 32.02
N GLN A 86 11.63 -36.50 31.55
CA GLN A 86 11.52 -36.87 30.15
C GLN A 86 10.19 -36.39 29.52
N GLN A 87 9.06 -36.61 30.20
CA GLN A 87 7.71 -36.30 29.67
C GLN A 87 7.44 -34.80 29.61
N HIS A 88 7.98 -34.04 30.58
CA HIS A 88 7.89 -32.58 30.62
C HIS A 88 8.63 -31.93 29.43
N LYS A 89 9.81 -32.48 29.08
CA LYS A 89 10.63 -31.97 27.98
C LYS A 89 9.91 -32.05 26.64
N GLU A 90 9.16 -33.13 26.42
CA GLU A 90 8.43 -33.41 25.19
C GLU A 90 7.17 -32.53 25.03
N GLN A 91 6.42 -32.30 26.11
CA GLN A 91 5.33 -31.31 26.09
C GLN A 91 5.86 -29.89 25.85
N LEU A 92 6.94 -29.50 26.52
CA LEU A 92 7.50 -28.16 26.36
C LEU A 92 7.99 -27.90 24.93
N THR A 93 8.68 -28.87 24.30
CA THR A 93 9.07 -28.75 22.87
C THR A 93 7.86 -28.63 21.97
N HIS A 94 6.79 -29.37 22.22
CA HIS A 94 5.55 -29.25 21.46
C HIS A 94 4.92 -27.85 21.58
N LEU A 95 4.88 -27.28 22.79
CA LEU A 95 4.39 -25.90 23.01
C LEU A 95 5.26 -24.85 22.31
N ILE A 96 6.59 -25.00 22.35
CA ILE A 96 7.53 -24.11 21.66
C ILE A 96 7.28 -24.14 20.16
N GLU A 97 7.07 -25.33 19.59
CA GLU A 97 6.77 -25.51 18.18
C GLU A 97 5.42 -24.88 17.79
N GLN A 98 4.37 -25.10 18.59
CA GLN A 98 3.07 -24.43 18.38
C GLN A 98 3.18 -22.90 18.43
N LYS A 99 3.92 -22.35 19.39
CA LYS A 99 4.21 -20.91 19.49
C LYS A 99 4.96 -20.40 18.26
N ARG A 100 5.97 -21.14 17.78
CA ARG A 100 6.75 -20.78 16.60
C ARG A 100 5.87 -20.72 15.34
N ARG A 101 4.98 -21.70 15.15
CA ARG A 101 4.01 -21.71 14.04
C ARG A 101 3.09 -20.50 14.04
N VAL A 102 2.51 -20.15 15.20
CA VAL A 102 1.62 -18.98 15.34
C VAL A 102 2.38 -17.67 15.06
N LEU A 103 3.60 -17.52 15.57
CA LEU A 103 4.43 -16.32 15.35
C LEU A 103 4.86 -16.20 13.88
N GLN A 104 5.24 -17.30 13.24
CA GLN A 104 5.68 -17.31 11.84
C GLN A 104 4.51 -17.01 10.90
N GLN A 105 3.32 -17.58 11.13
CA GLN A 105 2.11 -17.24 10.39
C GLN A 105 1.76 -15.75 10.54
N ARG A 106 1.84 -15.21 11.76
CA ARG A 106 1.59 -13.77 12.01
C ARG A 106 2.59 -12.88 11.27
N ARG A 107 3.89 -13.20 11.28
CA ARG A 107 4.92 -12.42 10.58
C ARG A 107 4.70 -12.42 9.07
N ARG A 108 4.38 -13.59 8.47
CA ARG A 108 4.08 -13.71 7.03
C ARG A 108 2.88 -12.85 6.63
N VAL A 109 1.77 -12.94 7.36
CA VAL A 109 0.56 -12.15 7.08
C VAL A 109 0.81 -10.65 7.25
N THR A 110 1.52 -10.25 8.31
CA THR A 110 1.86 -8.83 8.53
C THR A 110 2.72 -8.29 7.38
N LEU A 111 3.70 -9.07 6.92
CA LEU A 111 4.54 -8.69 5.79
C LEU A 111 3.75 -8.55 4.50
N ILE A 112 2.84 -9.49 4.19
CA ILE A 112 2.00 -9.43 2.99
C ILE A 112 1.11 -8.18 3.01
N LEU A 113 0.46 -7.89 4.14
CA LEU A 113 -0.39 -6.69 4.27
C LEU A 113 0.41 -5.40 4.13
N VAL A 114 1.58 -5.32 4.77
CA VAL A 114 2.46 -4.15 4.67
C VAL A 114 2.99 -4.00 3.25
N SER A 115 3.43 -5.07 2.60
CA SER A 115 3.93 -5.01 1.22
C SER A 115 2.84 -4.58 0.25
N MET A 116 1.60 -5.05 0.43
CA MET A 116 0.49 -4.65 -0.41
C MET A 116 0.22 -3.14 -0.33
N VAL A 117 0.18 -2.58 0.88
CA VAL A 117 -0.02 -1.13 1.09
C VAL A 117 1.17 -0.31 0.57
N VAL A 118 2.39 -0.82 0.76
CA VAL A 118 3.63 -0.18 0.27
C VAL A 118 3.67 -0.16 -1.26
N ILE A 119 3.29 -1.25 -1.93
CA ILE A 119 3.23 -1.30 -3.39
C ILE A 119 2.21 -0.28 -3.90
N PHE A 120 0.98 -0.27 -3.37
CA PHE A 120 -0.05 0.72 -3.73
C PHE A 120 0.44 2.16 -3.50
N GLY A 121 1.11 2.43 -2.38
CA GLY A 121 1.71 3.73 -2.11
C GLY A 121 2.80 4.09 -3.12
N ILE A 122 3.82 3.26 -3.30
CA ILE A 122 4.97 3.54 -4.18
C ILE A 122 4.55 3.69 -5.64
N THR A 123 3.50 2.99 -6.08
CA THR A 123 3.06 3.02 -7.49
C THR A 123 2.06 4.13 -7.77
N SER A 124 1.18 4.42 -6.81
CA SER A 124 0.13 5.41 -6.99
C SER A 124 0.60 6.82 -6.61
N LEU A 125 1.52 6.96 -5.65
CA LEU A 125 2.04 8.25 -5.17
C LEU A 125 2.83 9.03 -6.23
N PRO A 126 3.79 8.48 -6.98
CA PRO A 126 4.49 9.23 -8.03
C PRO A 126 3.57 9.57 -9.20
N HIS A 127 2.59 8.74 -9.56
CA HIS A 127 1.65 9.08 -10.63
C HIS A 127 0.77 10.28 -10.26
N ASN A 128 0.21 10.23 -9.05
CA ASN A 128 -0.66 11.25 -8.48
C ASN A 128 0.09 12.55 -8.10
N ILE A 129 1.32 12.42 -7.61
CA ILE A 129 2.22 13.56 -7.35
C ILE A 129 2.69 14.16 -8.67
N VAL A 130 3.17 13.40 -9.66
CA VAL A 130 3.60 13.97 -10.94
C VAL A 130 2.45 14.68 -11.64
N SER A 131 1.22 14.13 -11.60
CA SER A 131 0.04 14.79 -12.18
C SER A 131 -0.29 16.12 -11.48
N THR A 132 -0.15 16.20 -10.15
CA THR A 132 -0.35 17.47 -9.43
C THR A 132 0.83 18.43 -9.55
N LEU A 133 2.06 17.94 -9.54
CA LEU A 133 3.27 18.76 -9.65
C LEU A 133 3.34 19.41 -11.04
N MET A 134 3.00 18.66 -12.10
CA MET A 134 2.85 19.19 -13.46
C MET A 134 1.78 20.27 -13.60
N GLU A 135 0.77 20.29 -12.73
CA GLU A 135 -0.32 21.26 -12.71
C GLU A 135 -0.01 22.50 -11.85
N PHE A 136 0.79 22.32 -10.80
CA PHE A 136 1.17 23.40 -9.87
C PHE A 136 2.42 24.17 -10.32
N THR A 137 3.33 23.57 -11.10
CA THR A 137 4.45 24.28 -11.75
C THR A 137 3.98 24.99 -13.02
N ASP A 138 3.06 25.92 -12.85
CA ASP A 138 2.64 26.92 -13.83
C ASP A 138 3.60 28.13 -13.78
N SER A 139 4.89 27.85 -13.74
CA SER A 139 5.96 28.83 -13.93
C SER A 139 6.92 28.22 -14.94
N GLN A 140 6.52 28.32 -16.20
CA GLN A 140 7.24 28.35 -17.50
C GLN A 140 8.68 27.79 -17.69
N ASP A 141 9.41 27.32 -16.68
CA ASP A 141 10.85 27.06 -16.77
C ASP A 141 11.27 25.57 -16.68
N LEU A 142 10.35 24.63 -16.45
CA LEU A 142 10.69 23.19 -16.31
C LEU A 142 10.08 22.26 -17.36
N LEU A 143 9.26 22.75 -18.28
CA LEU A 143 8.82 21.97 -19.45
C LEU A 143 9.75 22.11 -20.66
N ALA A 144 10.84 22.87 -20.52
CA ALA A 144 11.91 22.99 -21.49
C ALA A 144 13.26 22.57 -20.86
N TYR A 145 13.33 21.43 -20.17
CA TYR A 145 14.64 20.80 -20.00
C TYR A 145 15.02 20.10 -21.31
N ASN A 146 15.81 20.79 -22.13
CA ASN A 146 16.29 20.36 -23.45
C ASN A 146 15.23 20.21 -24.57
N GLY A 147 14.10 20.91 -24.53
CA GLY A 147 13.20 21.00 -25.70
C GLY A 147 12.42 19.72 -26.05
N ASN A 148 12.36 18.73 -25.15
CA ASN A 148 11.60 17.49 -25.36
C ASN A 148 10.39 17.42 -24.41
N ASP A 149 9.19 17.32 -24.97
CA ASP A 149 7.91 17.26 -24.25
C ASP A 149 7.66 15.88 -23.61
N TYR A 150 8.10 15.64 -22.36
CA TYR A 150 7.95 14.32 -21.69
C TYR A 150 6.51 13.91 -21.31
N THR A 151 5.51 14.75 -21.60
CA THR A 151 4.08 14.53 -21.27
C THR A 151 3.55 13.22 -21.87
N TYR A 152 3.99 12.84 -23.08
CA TYR A 152 3.56 11.59 -23.72
C TYR A 152 4.19 10.35 -23.09
N LEU A 153 5.46 10.44 -22.69
CA LEU A 153 6.16 9.34 -21.99
C LEU A 153 5.52 9.07 -20.63
N LEU A 154 5.16 10.12 -19.91
CA LEU A 154 4.50 9.99 -18.61
C LEU A 154 3.09 9.40 -18.73
N ASN A 155 2.34 9.81 -19.75
CA ASN A 155 1.01 9.24 -20.00
C ASN A 155 1.11 7.76 -20.45
N LEU A 156 2.13 7.40 -21.23
CA LEU A 156 2.42 6.02 -21.65
C LEU A 156 2.84 5.12 -20.48
N ILE A 157 3.76 5.60 -19.63
CA ILE A 157 4.20 4.88 -18.42
C ILE A 157 3.02 4.64 -17.48
N THR A 158 2.15 5.64 -17.32
CA THR A 158 0.91 5.52 -16.54
C THR A 158 -0.01 4.43 -17.10
N HIS A 159 -0.27 4.45 -18.42
CA HIS A 159 -1.18 3.52 -19.06
C HIS A 159 -0.68 2.07 -19.02
N LEU A 160 0.63 1.86 -19.19
CA LEU A 160 1.28 0.56 -19.08
C LEU A 160 1.19 -0.01 -17.66
N TYR A 161 1.28 0.85 -16.63
CA TYR A 161 1.27 0.42 -15.24
C TYR A 161 -0.13 0.08 -14.73
N VAL A 162 -1.16 0.87 -15.11
CA VAL A 162 -2.58 0.56 -14.83
C VAL A 162 -3.00 -0.77 -15.48
N SER A 163 -2.48 -1.07 -16.66
CA SER A 163 -2.70 -2.35 -17.36
C SER A 163 -1.96 -3.54 -16.72
N SER A 164 -1.02 -3.29 -15.82
CA SER A 164 -0.18 -4.30 -15.16
C SER A 164 -0.71 -4.73 -13.78
N ILE A 165 -1.82 -4.15 -13.32
CA ILE A 165 -2.51 -4.57 -12.10
C ILE A 165 -3.60 -5.56 -12.55
N PRO A 166 -3.37 -6.89 -12.42
CA PRO A 166 -4.43 -7.86 -12.67
C PRO A 166 -5.46 -7.70 -11.55
N VAL A 167 -6.64 -7.19 -11.91
CA VAL A 167 -7.86 -7.27 -11.07
C VAL A 167 -8.27 -8.73 -10.93
#